data_AF-A0A534LYR6-F1
#
_entry.id   AF-A0A534LYR6-F1
#
_cell.length_a   1.000
_cell.length_b   1.000
_cell.length_c   1.000
_cell.angle_alpha   90.00
_cell.angle_beta   90.00
_cell.angle_gamma   90.00
#
_symmetry.space_group_name_H-M   'P 1'
#
loop_
_entity.id
_entity.type
_entity.pdbx_description
1 polymer ?
#
loop_
_entity_poly.entity_id
_entity_poly.type
_entity_poly.pdbx_seq_one_letter_code
_entity_poly.pdbx_strand_id
1 'polypeptide(L)'
;LSNVGKEDTVRPKDLEKLSLAVEQFLAREKGVILLDAIEYLVTNNNFITVLRLVQSIRDQVAINSGVFLLSVNPSALDPHQLTLLEKEVDRVIPGSSGARTASG
;
A
#
# COMPACT_ATOMS: atom_id res chain seq x y z
N LEU A 1 -3.58 5.23 -9.07
CA LEU A 1 -4.05 4.02 -9.80
C LEU A 1 -5.36 4.35 -10.50
N SER A 2 -5.52 4.01 -11.77
CA SER A 2 -6.73 4.39 -12.54
C SER A 2 -7.07 3.33 -13.58
N ASN A 3 -8.37 3.05 -13.75
CA ASN A 3 -8.88 2.27 -14.89
C ASN A 3 -9.09 3.14 -16.15
N VAL A 4 -9.07 4.46 -15.99
CA VAL A 4 -9.09 5.42 -17.11
C VAL A 4 -7.65 5.62 -17.56
N GLY A 5 -7.35 5.23 -18.80
CA GLY A 5 -6.02 5.38 -19.40
C GLY A 5 -5.72 6.86 -19.65
N LYS A 6 -4.93 7.46 -18.75
CA LYS A 6 -4.33 8.79 -18.91
C LYS A 6 -2.81 8.67 -18.84
N GLU A 7 -2.10 9.70 -19.29
CA GLU A 7 -0.68 9.88 -19.00
C GLU A 7 -0.45 9.81 -17.47
N ASP A 8 0.65 9.20 -17.06
CA ASP A 8 1.02 8.94 -15.65
C ASP A 8 0.08 8.03 -14.85
N THR A 9 -0.71 7.19 -15.54
CA THR A 9 -1.53 6.17 -14.87
C THR A 9 -1.02 4.75 -15.06
N VAL A 10 -1.10 3.97 -13.98
CA VAL A 10 -0.93 2.52 -13.97
C VAL A 10 -2.28 1.89 -13.65
N ARG A 11 -2.65 0.87 -14.43
CA ARG A 11 -3.89 0.13 -14.17
C ARG A 11 -3.72 -0.68 -12.88
N PRO A 12 -4.78 -0.85 -12.07
CA PRO A 12 -4.70 -1.59 -10.81
C PRO A 12 -4.27 -3.05 -10.97
N LYS A 13 -4.45 -3.64 -12.15
CA LYS A 13 -4.05 -5.02 -12.46
C LYS A 13 -2.61 -5.16 -12.94
N ASP A 14 -1.98 -4.06 -13.33
CA ASP A 14 -0.60 -4.04 -13.85
C ASP A 14 0.39 -3.92 -12.68
N LEU A 15 0.34 -4.86 -11.75
CA LEU A 15 1.14 -4.83 -10.51
C LEU A 15 2.65 -4.85 -10.78
N GLU A 16 3.08 -5.50 -11.87
CA GLU A 16 4.48 -5.48 -12.32
C GLU A 16 4.93 -4.07 -12.69
N LYS A 17 4.09 -3.32 -13.42
CA LYS A 17 4.38 -1.94 -13.81
C LYS A 17 4.44 -1.02 -12.58
N LEU A 18 3.59 -1.28 -11.59
CA LEU A 18 3.63 -0.55 -10.31
C LEU A 18 4.93 -0.83 -9.55
N SER A 19 5.33 -2.10 -9.45
CA SER A 19 6.58 -2.48 -8.79
C SER A 19 7.80 -1.83 -9.46
N LEU A 20 7.87 -1.90 -10.80
CA LEU A 20 8.94 -1.29 -11.58
C LEU A 20 9.00 0.23 -11.41
N ALA A 21 7.85 0.91 -11.35
CA ALA A 21 7.81 2.35 -11.13
C ALA A 21 8.37 2.74 -9.74
N VAL A 22 8.04 1.95 -8.72
CA VAL A 22 8.57 2.14 -7.36
C VAL A 22 10.09 1.91 -7.33
N GLU A 23 10.56 0.83 -7.93
CA GLU A 23 12.00 0.53 -8.04
C GLU A 23 12.77 1.66 -8.73
N GLN A 24 12.28 2.14 -9.87
CA GLN A 24 12.92 3.22 -10.61
C GLN A 24 12.96 4.54 -9.85
N PHE A 25 11.96 4.82 -9.03
CA PHE A 25 11.93 6.00 -8.18
C PHE A 25 12.95 5.89 -7.04
N LEU A 26 12.91 4.77 -6.30
CA LEU A 26 13.78 4.54 -5.15
C LEU A 26 15.27 4.42 -5.52
N ALA A 27 15.57 3.95 -6.74
CA ALA A 27 16.95 3.88 -7.24
C ALA A 27 17.59 5.26 -7.49
N ARG A 28 16.79 6.33 -7.62
CA ARG A 28 17.28 7.68 -7.93
C ARG A 28 17.45 8.54 -6.68
N GLU A 29 16.51 8.44 -5.74
CA GLU A 29 16.42 9.34 -4.60
C GLU A 29 15.92 8.63 -3.34
N LYS A 30 16.32 9.14 -2.18
CA LYS A 30 15.70 8.76 -0.91
C LYS A 30 14.31 9.38 -0.83
N GLY A 31 13.30 8.60 -1.21
CA GLY A 31 11.94 9.07 -1.34
C GLY A 31 10.95 8.42 -0.38
N VAL A 32 9.73 8.94 -0.41
CA VAL A 32 8.57 8.38 0.29
C VAL A 32 7.64 7.77 -0.75
N ILE A 33 7.30 6.50 -0.58
CA ILE A 33 6.23 5.84 -1.33
C ILE A 33 4.97 5.90 -0.50
N LEU A 34 3.88 6.41 -1.08
CA LEU A 34 2.55 6.34 -0.49
C LEU A 34 1.66 5.47 -1.39
N LEU A 35 1.23 4.33 -0.85
CA LEU A 35 0.18 3.52 -1.47
C LEU A 35 -1.13 3.77 -0.72
N ASP A 36 -1.99 4.58 -1.34
CA ASP A 36 -3.30 4.90 -0.78
C ASP A 36 -4.36 3.83 -1.14
N ALA A 37 -5.26 3.57 -0.19
CA ALA A 37 -6.38 2.63 -0.27
C ALA A 37 -6.03 1.26 -0.90
N ILE A 38 -5.23 0.45 -0.19
CA ILE A 38 -4.83 -0.89 -0.68
C ILE A 38 -6.02 -1.81 -1.00
N GLU A 39 -7.15 -1.63 -0.32
CA GLU A 39 -8.38 -2.38 -0.58
C GLU A 39 -8.86 -2.24 -2.03
N TYR A 40 -8.53 -1.13 -2.71
CA TYR A 40 -8.83 -0.97 -4.12
C TYR A 40 -8.00 -1.93 -4.99
N LEU A 41 -6.72 -2.12 -4.67
CA LEU A 41 -5.90 -3.14 -5.34
C LEU A 41 -6.42 -4.54 -5.05
N VAL A 42 -6.84 -4.83 -3.81
CA VAL A 42 -7.42 -6.12 -3.42
C VAL A 42 -8.78 -6.37 -4.08
N THR A 43 -9.57 -5.33 -4.35
CA THR A 43 -10.84 -5.51 -5.09
C THR A 43 -10.60 -5.85 -6.56
N ASN A 44 -9.46 -5.43 -7.13
CA ASN A 44 -9.12 -5.64 -8.54
C ASN A 44 -8.20 -6.85 -8.79
N ASN A 45 -7.63 -7.44 -7.73
CA ASN A 45 -6.64 -8.50 -7.78
C ASN A 45 -6.84 -9.48 -6.62
N ASN A 46 -6.23 -10.66 -6.67
CA ASN A 46 -6.17 -11.53 -5.49
C ASN A 46 -5.34 -10.90 -4.36
N PHE A 47 -5.81 -10.98 -3.11
CA PHE A 47 -5.13 -10.46 -1.92
C PHE A 47 -3.67 -10.93 -1.81
N ILE A 48 -3.39 -12.23 -2.03
CA ILE A 48 -2.03 -12.77 -1.92
C ILE A 48 -1.08 -12.12 -2.94
N THR A 49 -1.58 -11.77 -4.13
CA THR A 49 -0.78 -11.05 -5.13
C THR A 49 -0.46 -9.63 -4.68
N VAL A 50 -1.44 -8.95 -4.06
CA VAL A 50 -1.23 -7.61 -3.49
C VAL A 50 -0.27 -7.65 -2.30
N LEU A 51 -0.38 -8.65 -1.43
CA LEU A 51 0.54 -8.85 -0.30
C LEU A 51 1.99 -9.02 -0.79
N ARG A 52 2.21 -9.81 -1.85
CA ARG A 52 3.54 -9.95 -2.47
C ARG A 52 4.08 -8.65 -3.04
N LEU A 53 3.22 -7.80 -3.60
CA LEU A 53 3.62 -6.47 -4.05
C LEU A 53 4.05 -5.60 -2.85
N VAL A 54 3.28 -5.59 -1.75
CA VAL A 54 3.62 -4.86 -0.52
C VAL A 54 4.99 -5.31 0.00
N GLN A 55 5.23 -6.62 0.08
CA GLN A 55 6.50 -7.20 0.48
C GLN A 55 7.64 -6.75 -0.44
N SER A 56 7.44 -6.81 -1.76
CA SER A 56 8.44 -6.34 -2.73
C SER A 56 8.76 -4.85 -2.58
N ILE A 57 7.76 -4.00 -2.37
CA ILE A 57 7.97 -2.55 -2.17
C ILE A 57 8.73 -2.31 -0.86
N ARG A 58 8.35 -2.99 0.22
CA ARG A 58 9.04 -2.92 1.52
C ARG A 58 10.52 -3.26 1.38
N ASP A 59 10.85 -4.35 0.69
CA ASP A 59 12.24 -4.76 0.48
C ASP A 59 13.04 -3.68 -0.27
N GLN A 60 12.45 -3.10 -1.34
CA GLN A 60 13.09 -2.01 -2.08
C GLN A 60 13.28 -0.76 -1.22
N VAL A 61 12.30 -0.42 -0.39
CA VAL A 61 12.39 0.71 0.54
C VAL A 61 13.49 0.50 1.57
N ALA A 62 13.62 -0.72 2.11
CA ALA A 62 14.69 -1.07 3.04
C ALA A 62 16.08 -0.95 2.41
N ILE A 63 16.25 -1.45 1.18
CA ILE A 63 17.51 -1.36 0.42
C ILE A 63 17.91 0.10 0.17
N ASN A 64 16.95 0.94 -0.22
CA ASN A 64 17.20 2.32 -0.64
C ASN A 64 17.07 3.35 0.50
N SER A 65 16.87 2.90 1.75
CA SER A 65 16.65 3.78 2.92
C SER A 65 15.51 4.79 2.72
N GLY A 66 14.43 4.37 2.07
CA GLY A 66 13.23 5.18 1.85
C GLY A 66 12.21 5.05 2.99
N VAL A 67 11.00 5.58 2.77
CA VAL A 67 9.84 5.37 3.66
C VAL A 67 8.67 4.83 2.85
N PHE A 68 7.97 3.82 3.37
CA PHE A 68 6.74 3.31 2.78
C PHE A 68 5.56 3.61 3.70
N LEU A 69 4.55 4.29 3.17
CA LEU A 69 3.28 4.55 3.82
C LEU A 69 2.18 3.76 3.10
N LEU A 70 1.44 2.97 3.87
CA LEU A 70 0.33 2.16 3.38
C LEU A 70 -0.96 2.58 4.09
N SER A 71 -1.93 3.04 3.30
CA SER A 71 -3.28 3.35 3.79
C SER A 71 -4.18 2.13 3.60
N VAL A 72 -4.90 1.76 4.66
CA VAL A 72 -5.76 0.57 4.70
C VAL A 72 -7.08 0.92 5.37
N ASN A 73 -8.20 0.62 4.72
CA ASN A 73 -9.49 0.55 5.41
C ASN A 73 -9.68 -0.83 6.04
N PRO A 74 -9.60 -0.98 7.38
CA PRO A 74 -9.68 -2.29 8.03
C PRO A 74 -11.04 -2.97 7.86
N SER A 75 -12.11 -2.22 7.60
CA SER A 75 -13.45 -2.77 7.36
C SER A 75 -13.63 -3.37 5.97
N ALA A 76 -12.68 -3.15 5.05
CA ALA A 76 -12.72 -3.65 3.68
C ALA A 76 -11.94 -4.97 3.48
N LEU A 77 -11.26 -5.45 4.52
CA LEU A 77 -10.44 -6.67 4.49
C LEU A 77 -10.90 -7.66 5.55
N ASP A 78 -10.70 -8.95 5.27
CA ASP A 78 -10.93 -9.98 6.29
C ASP A 78 -9.90 -9.85 7.42
N PRO A 79 -10.24 -10.19 8.69
CA PRO A 79 -9.33 -10.06 9.83
C PRO A 79 -7.97 -10.77 9.66
N HIS A 80 -7.96 -11.89 8.94
CA HIS A 80 -6.74 -12.61 8.61
C HIS A 80 -5.85 -11.84 7.62
N GLN A 81 -6.46 -11.22 6.60
CA GLN A 81 -5.76 -10.39 5.62
C GLN A 81 -5.15 -9.16 6.28
N LEU A 82 -5.88 -8.51 7.18
CA LEU A 82 -5.39 -7.38 7.94
C LEU A 82 -4.19 -7.78 8.81
N THR A 83 -4.30 -8.88 9.56
CA THR A 83 -3.18 -9.43 10.36
C THR A 83 -1.94 -9.72 9.52
N LEU A 84 -2.11 -10.20 8.28
CA LEU A 84 -0.98 -10.44 7.38
C LEU A 84 -0.33 -9.13 6.93
N LEU A 85 -1.10 -8.11 6.57
CA LEU A 85 -0.56 -6.80 6.18
C LEU A 85 0.14 -6.09 7.35
N GLU A 86 -0.40 -6.15 8.56
CA GLU A 86 0.20 -5.54 9.75
C GLU A 86 1.58 -6.11 10.08
N LYS A 87 1.84 -7.38 9.74
CA LYS A 87 3.16 -8.01 9.90
C LYS A 87 4.21 -7.53 8.89
N GLU A 88 3.78 -6.87 7.82
CA GLU A 88 4.67 -6.36 6.77
C GLU A 88 5.11 -4.90 6.99
N VAL A 89 4.65 -4.26 8.05
CA VAL A 89 5.00 -2.87 8.38
C VAL A 89 5.66 -2.78 9.75
N ASP A 90 6.58 -1.82 9.91
CA ASP A 90 7.28 -1.63 11.18
C ASP A 90 6.37 -1.01 12.25
N ARG A 91 5.35 -0.27 11.83
CA ARG A 91 4.41 0.42 12.73
C ARG A 91 3.05 0.60 12.08
N VAL A 92 2.00 0.28 12.85
CA VAL A 92 0.62 0.66 12.53
C VAL A 92 0.29 1.98 13.22
N ILE A 93 -0.26 2.93 12.45
CA ILE A 93 -0.75 4.21 12.96
C ILE A 93 -2.28 4.17 12.91
N PRO A 94 -2.98 4.10 14.06
CA PRO A 94 -4.44 4.11 14.06
C PRO A 94 -4.95 5.46 13.53
N GLY A 95 -5.87 5.41 12.55
CA GLY A 95 -6.54 6.60 12.05
C GLY A 95 -7.38 7.29 13.14
N SER A 96 -7.41 8.61 13.16
CA SER A 96 -8.06 9.44 14.19
C SER A 96 -9.60 9.42 14.18
N SER A 97 -10.25 8.39 13.63
CA SER A 97 -11.71 8.33 13.49
C SER A 97 -12.47 7.83 14.73
N GLY A 98 -11.80 7.67 15.88
CA GLY A 98 -12.41 7.12 17.11
C GLY A 98 -12.55 8.07 18.32
N ALA A 99 -11.99 9.29 18.30
CA ALA A 99 -11.93 10.15 19.48
C ALA A 99 -13.09 11.15 19.64
N ARG A 100 -14.29 10.85 19.11
CA ARG A 100 -15.49 11.70 19.25
C ARG A 100 -16.73 10.93 19.71
N THR A 101 -16.66 10.23 20.84
CA THR A 101 -17.84 9.87 21.64
C THR A 101 -17.44 9.65 23.09
N ALA A 102 -17.32 10.74 23.85
CA ALA A 102 -17.43 10.73 25.32
C ALA A 102 -17.57 12.18 25.81
N SER A 103 -18.79 12.71 25.73
CA SER A 103 -19.27 13.81 26.57
C SER A 103 -20.80 13.77 26.54
N GLY A 104 -21.35 12.99 27.45
CA GLY A 104 -22.75 13.01 27.87
C GLY A 104 -22.75 13.06 29.39
#